data_AF-A0A1Y2QH34-F1
#
_entry.id   AF-A0A1Y2QH34-F1
#
_cell.length_a   1.000
_cell.length_b   1.000
_cell.length_c   1.000
_cell.angle_alpha   90.00
_cell.angle_beta   90.00
_cell.angle_gamma   90.00
#
_symmetry.space_group_name_H-M   'P 1'
#
loop_
_entity.id
_entity.type
_entity.pdbx_description
1 polymer ?
#
loop_
_entity_poly.entity_id
_entity_poly.type
_entity_poly.pdbx_seq_one_letter_code
_entity_poly.pdbx_strand_id
1 'polypeptide(L)'
;MNTTSRTRRWLGLAALASLTLLSACERPPMETVQHGYRGTGMVQVYNPRTLIEVDKANVVPEAQPPADTSGPKAGAIYQNVQVLGDLSVGEFTRLMVAMTAWVAPEQGCTYCHAGANFADDSLYTKVVARKMVQMTQFINSSYKSHVKETGVTCYTCHRGQPVPKEIWFTAKSEPYGSNFMGDKAGQNTPADSVGLASLPYDPFTPYLLGAEPIRVQPQNALPISGGKGESIQRTEKTYALMEHMSSGLGVNCTYCHNSANFGGWQGGPPQRVTAWHGIRMAREVNLSYMEPLTQVFPAHRKGELGDVAKANCATCHQGAYKPLLGQSMLKDHPELAAYRPYTAAPPADAAAAATPAAPPAKP
;
A
#
# COMPACT_ATOMS: atom_id res chain seq x y z
N MET A 1 21.45 25.75 56.74
CA MET A 1 21.01 24.35 56.48
C MET A 1 20.20 24.14 55.18
N ASN A 2 19.95 25.15 54.33
CA ASN A 2 19.06 25.01 53.16
C ASN A 2 19.76 24.82 51.79
N THR A 3 21.07 25.02 51.70
CA THR A 3 21.81 24.95 50.43
C THR A 3 22.07 23.52 49.97
N THR A 4 22.48 22.63 50.89
CA THR A 4 22.81 21.22 50.60
C THR A 4 21.60 20.40 50.10
N SER A 5 20.41 20.67 50.65
CA SER A 5 19.13 20.06 50.21
C SER A 5 18.78 20.48 48.79
N ARG A 6 18.99 21.75 48.45
CA ARG A 6 18.70 22.30 47.12
C ARG A 6 19.64 21.71 46.06
N THR A 7 20.94 21.63 46.33
CA THR A 7 21.93 21.03 45.42
C THR A 7 21.65 19.55 45.14
N ARG A 8 21.25 18.78 46.16
CA ARG A 8 20.91 17.35 46.00
C ARG A 8 19.66 17.12 45.15
N ARG A 9 18.66 18.01 45.24
CA ARG A 9 17.47 17.99 44.36
C ARG A 9 17.81 18.32 42.91
N TRP A 10 18.67 19.32 42.68
CA TRP A 10 19.15 19.66 41.32
C TRP A 10 19.98 18.55 40.69
N LEU A 11 20.87 17.91 41.46
CA LEU A 11 21.63 16.75 40.99
C LEU A 11 20.73 15.55 40.69
N GLY A 12 19.68 15.33 41.50
CA GLY A 12 18.69 14.29 41.24
C GLY A 12 17.88 14.52 39.96
N LEU A 13 17.46 15.77 39.72
CA LEU A 13 16.77 16.16 38.48
C LEU A 13 17.68 16.05 37.25
N ALA A 14 18.94 16.47 37.36
CA ALA A 14 19.92 16.34 36.29
C ALA A 14 20.22 14.87 35.95
N ALA A 15 20.35 14.01 36.97
CA ALA A 15 20.53 12.57 36.77
C ALA A 15 19.30 11.92 36.10
N LEU A 16 18.08 12.29 36.52
CA LEU A 16 16.86 11.78 35.92
C LEU A 16 16.73 12.24 34.45
N ALA A 17 17.04 13.51 34.16
CA ALA A 17 17.06 14.05 32.81
C ALA A 17 18.13 13.36 31.92
N SER A 18 19.30 13.06 32.49
CA SER A 18 20.36 12.31 31.80
C SER A 18 19.94 10.87 31.49
N LEU A 19 19.26 10.19 32.42
CA LEU A 19 18.72 8.85 32.21
C LEU A 19 17.62 8.84 31.12
N THR A 20 16.77 9.86 31.07
CA THR A 20 15.77 9.99 29.99
C THR A 20 16.38 10.33 28.64
N LEU A 21 17.56 10.95 28.59
CA LEU A 21 18.28 11.20 27.33
C LEU A 21 18.99 9.94 26.82
N LEU A 22 19.35 9.02 27.71
CA LEU A 22 19.98 7.73 27.37
C LEU A 22 18.97 6.63 27.03
N SER A 23 17.66 6.85 27.21
CA SER A 23 16.62 5.85 26.87
C SER A 23 16.36 5.70 25.36
N ALA A 24 16.94 6.56 24.53
CA ALA A 24 16.88 6.46 23.07
C ALA A 24 17.86 5.42 22.49
N CYS A 25 18.70 4.78 23.32
CA CYS A 25 19.60 3.72 22.89
C CYS A 25 18.90 2.36 22.89
N GLU A 26 18.98 1.65 21.78
CA GLU A 26 18.64 0.24 21.72
C GLU A 26 19.77 -0.61 22.32
N ARG A 27 19.44 -1.58 23.16
CA ARG A 27 20.45 -2.41 23.85
C ARG A 27 20.85 -3.65 23.03
N PRO A 28 22.15 -4.01 22.96
CA PRO A 28 22.58 -5.27 22.35
C PRO A 28 22.08 -6.51 23.12
N PRO A 29 22.12 -7.71 22.51
CA PRO A 29 22.55 -7.99 21.13
C PRO A 29 21.48 -7.58 20.09
N MET A 30 21.97 -7.35 18.87
CA MET A 30 21.19 -7.10 17.66
C MET A 30 21.29 -8.32 16.74
N GLU A 31 20.25 -8.56 15.96
CA GLU A 31 20.25 -9.59 14.90
C GLU A 31 20.85 -8.99 13.63
N THR A 32 21.77 -9.70 12.99
CA THR A 32 22.43 -9.22 11.78
C THR A 32 22.33 -10.24 10.65
N VAL A 33 21.95 -9.78 9.46
CA VAL A 33 21.89 -10.60 8.25
C VAL A 33 22.83 -10.05 7.20
N GLN A 34 23.83 -10.82 6.79
CA GLN A 34 24.74 -10.42 5.72
C GLN A 34 24.06 -10.54 4.35
N HIS A 35 24.08 -9.46 3.56
CA HIS A 35 23.39 -9.34 2.27
C HIS A 35 24.33 -9.10 1.07
N GLY A 36 25.65 -9.18 1.29
CA GLY A 36 26.65 -9.06 0.22
C GLY A 36 27.94 -9.84 0.51
N TYR A 37 28.96 -9.66 -0.33
CA TYR A 37 30.26 -10.30 -0.12
C TYR A 37 30.90 -9.86 1.21
N ARG A 38 31.67 -10.74 1.85
CA ARG A 38 32.33 -10.43 3.14
C ARG A 38 33.19 -9.17 3.04
N GLY A 39 33.12 -8.31 4.05
CA GLY A 39 33.88 -7.06 4.13
C GLY A 39 33.30 -5.87 3.36
N THR A 40 32.17 -6.02 2.66
CA THR A 40 31.52 -4.89 1.96
C THR A 40 30.62 -4.03 2.86
N GLY A 41 30.36 -4.48 4.09
CA GLY A 41 29.43 -3.80 5.02
C GLY A 41 27.96 -3.91 4.62
N MET A 42 27.61 -4.75 3.64
CA MET A 42 26.23 -5.01 3.25
C MET A 42 25.55 -5.93 4.27
N VAL A 43 24.92 -5.34 5.28
CA VAL A 43 24.30 -6.04 6.40
C VAL A 43 22.98 -5.37 6.77
N GLN A 44 21.95 -6.16 7.04
CA GLN A 44 20.75 -5.69 7.72
C GLN A 44 20.94 -5.88 9.23
N VAL A 45 20.50 -4.90 10.02
CA VAL A 45 20.63 -4.91 11.47
C VAL A 45 19.24 -4.71 12.06
N TYR A 46 18.81 -5.64 12.89
CA TYR A 46 17.47 -5.65 13.49
C TYR A 46 17.54 -5.75 14.99
N ASN A 47 16.61 -5.07 15.66
CA ASN A 47 16.42 -5.23 17.09
C ASN A 47 15.44 -6.39 17.35
N PRO A 48 15.86 -7.51 17.97
CA PRO A 48 14.96 -8.63 18.18
C PRO A 48 13.74 -8.30 19.06
N ARG A 49 13.79 -7.22 19.86
CA ARG A 49 12.65 -6.77 20.68
C ARG A 49 11.60 -6.01 19.86
N THR A 50 12.01 -5.24 18.85
CA THR A 50 11.06 -4.54 17.97
C THR A 50 10.48 -5.49 16.91
N LEU A 51 11.24 -6.51 16.50
CA LEU A 51 10.74 -7.56 15.61
C LEU A 51 9.52 -8.29 16.18
N ILE A 52 9.42 -8.48 17.50
CA ILE A 52 8.23 -9.06 18.14
C ILE A 52 6.97 -8.23 17.85
N GLU A 53 7.07 -6.91 17.83
CA GLU A 53 5.94 -6.04 17.52
C GLU A 53 5.61 -6.04 16.02
N VAL A 54 6.64 -6.14 15.16
CA VAL A 54 6.44 -6.35 13.72
C VAL A 54 5.72 -7.68 13.46
N ASP A 55 6.09 -8.76 14.15
CA ASP A 55 5.45 -10.07 14.04
C ASP A 55 3.98 -10.00 14.45
N LYS A 56 3.68 -9.39 15.61
CA LYS A 56 2.30 -9.18 16.08
C LYS A 56 1.46 -8.36 15.10
N ALA A 57 2.03 -7.31 14.51
CA ALA A 57 1.34 -6.47 13.54
C ALA A 57 1.10 -7.15 12.18
N ASN A 58 1.77 -8.27 11.92
CA ASN A 58 1.73 -8.99 10.65
C ASN A 58 1.09 -10.40 10.76
N VAL A 59 0.38 -10.68 11.85
CA VAL A 59 -0.43 -11.89 11.97
C VAL A 59 -1.54 -11.89 10.92
N VAL A 60 -1.66 -13.01 10.22
CA VAL A 60 -2.70 -13.22 9.21
C VAL A 60 -3.94 -13.83 9.87
N PRO A 61 -5.15 -13.35 9.58
CA PRO A 61 -6.37 -13.96 10.09
C PRO A 61 -6.53 -15.38 9.55
N GLU A 62 -7.17 -16.25 10.34
CA GLU A 62 -7.47 -17.62 9.93
C GLU A 62 -8.33 -17.63 8.67
N ALA A 63 -7.97 -18.50 7.71
CA ALA A 63 -8.71 -18.64 6.48
C ALA A 63 -10.06 -19.32 6.75
N GLN A 64 -11.11 -18.79 6.13
CA GLN A 64 -12.42 -19.44 6.18
C GLN A 64 -12.38 -20.79 5.44
N PRO A 65 -13.18 -21.79 5.88
CA PRO A 65 -13.31 -23.05 5.18
C PRO A 65 -13.63 -22.83 3.69
N PRO A 66 -13.08 -23.66 2.78
CA PRO A 66 -13.41 -23.57 1.37
C PRO A 66 -14.92 -23.75 1.18
N ALA A 67 -15.49 -22.93 0.29
CA ALA A 67 -16.89 -23.06 -0.09
C ALA A 67 -17.05 -24.14 -1.18
N ASP A 68 -18.27 -24.66 -1.33
CA ASP A 68 -18.61 -25.46 -2.49
C ASP A 68 -18.51 -24.60 -3.76
N THR A 69 -17.82 -25.13 -4.78
CA THR A 69 -17.60 -24.48 -6.07
C THR A 69 -18.65 -24.88 -7.11
N SER A 70 -19.54 -25.81 -6.75
CA SER A 70 -20.66 -26.29 -7.55
C SER A 70 -21.86 -25.33 -7.52
N GLY A 71 -22.87 -25.63 -8.33
CA GLY A 71 -24.12 -24.89 -8.35
C GLY A 71 -24.13 -23.63 -9.25
N PRO A 72 -25.21 -22.82 -9.16
CA PRO A 72 -25.41 -21.68 -10.05
C PRO A 72 -24.38 -20.58 -9.79
N LYS A 73 -24.08 -19.83 -10.85
CA LYS A 73 -23.13 -18.71 -10.80
C LYS A 73 -23.77 -17.45 -10.24
N ALA A 74 -23.00 -16.67 -9.49
CA ALA A 74 -23.44 -15.44 -8.85
C ALA A 74 -24.06 -14.45 -9.84
N GLY A 75 -23.50 -14.33 -11.04
CA GLY A 75 -24.00 -13.46 -12.10
C GLY A 75 -25.35 -13.91 -12.70
N ALA A 76 -25.74 -15.17 -12.52
CA ALA A 76 -27.05 -15.69 -12.94
C ALA A 76 -28.13 -15.56 -11.85
N ILE A 77 -27.72 -15.41 -10.60
CA ILE A 77 -28.63 -15.38 -9.43
C ILE A 77 -28.83 -13.96 -8.90
N TYR A 78 -27.77 -13.15 -8.84
CA TYR A 78 -27.79 -11.82 -8.27
C TYR A 78 -27.89 -10.74 -9.35
N GLN A 79 -28.56 -9.63 -9.02
CA GLN A 79 -28.96 -8.62 -10.01
C GLN A 79 -27.83 -7.68 -10.48
N ASN A 80 -26.86 -7.34 -9.63
CA ASN A 80 -25.84 -6.31 -9.92
C ASN A 80 -24.41 -6.80 -9.66
N VAL A 81 -24.10 -8.02 -10.09
CA VAL A 81 -22.74 -8.58 -10.01
C VAL A 81 -22.00 -8.28 -11.31
N GLN A 82 -20.99 -7.40 -11.23
CA GLN A 82 -20.25 -6.90 -12.40
C GLN A 82 -18.83 -7.47 -12.54
N VAL A 83 -18.27 -8.05 -11.47
CA VAL A 83 -16.86 -8.51 -11.43
C VAL A 83 -16.80 -10.00 -11.08
N LEU A 84 -17.54 -10.40 -10.04
CA LEU A 84 -17.47 -11.75 -9.46
C LEU A 84 -18.60 -12.66 -9.97
N GLY A 85 -19.00 -12.50 -11.23
CA GLY A 85 -20.19 -13.14 -11.78
C GLY A 85 -20.05 -14.65 -12.00
N ASP A 86 -18.82 -15.14 -12.10
CA ASP A 86 -18.46 -16.52 -12.42
C ASP A 86 -18.22 -17.41 -11.19
N LEU A 87 -18.22 -16.83 -9.99
CA LEU A 87 -18.18 -17.56 -8.74
C LEU A 87 -19.48 -18.33 -8.54
N SER A 88 -19.41 -19.52 -7.95
CA SER A 88 -20.61 -20.14 -7.37
C SER A 88 -21.21 -19.23 -6.29
N VAL A 89 -22.48 -19.44 -5.95
CA VAL A 89 -23.11 -18.72 -4.83
C VAL A 89 -22.34 -18.93 -3.53
N GLY A 90 -21.83 -20.15 -3.28
CA GLY A 90 -21.02 -20.47 -2.10
C GLY A 90 -19.72 -19.66 -2.04
N GLU A 91 -18.93 -19.68 -3.11
CA GLU A 91 -17.68 -18.91 -3.21
C GLU A 91 -17.95 -17.40 -3.09
N PHE A 92 -19.01 -16.89 -3.73
CA PHE A 92 -19.39 -15.50 -3.65
C PHE A 92 -19.70 -15.09 -2.21
N THR A 93 -20.51 -15.87 -1.48
CA THR A 93 -20.81 -15.62 -0.07
C THR A 93 -19.55 -15.65 0.78
N ARG A 94 -18.68 -16.65 0.60
CA ARG A 94 -17.41 -16.76 1.33
C ARG A 94 -16.54 -15.52 1.12
N LEU A 95 -16.36 -15.08 -0.13
CA LEU A 95 -15.57 -13.88 -0.41
C LEU A 95 -16.17 -12.63 0.24
N MET A 96 -17.51 -12.46 0.25
CA MET A 96 -18.14 -11.33 0.93
C MET A 96 -17.85 -11.33 2.44
N VAL A 97 -17.95 -12.49 3.11
CA VAL A 97 -17.62 -12.60 4.54
C VAL A 97 -16.14 -12.29 4.78
N ALA A 98 -15.24 -12.78 3.93
CA ALA A 98 -13.81 -12.48 4.03
C ALA A 98 -13.52 -10.98 3.84
N MET A 99 -14.11 -10.34 2.83
CA MET A 99 -13.98 -8.91 2.59
C MET A 99 -14.49 -8.08 3.78
N THR A 100 -15.61 -8.46 4.40
CA THR A 100 -16.11 -7.82 5.61
C THR A 100 -15.08 -7.90 6.73
N ALA A 101 -14.54 -9.09 7.02
CA ALA A 101 -13.53 -9.28 8.07
C ALA A 101 -12.24 -8.48 7.80
N TRP A 102 -11.84 -8.36 6.53
CA TRP A 102 -10.58 -7.70 6.17
C TRP A 102 -10.64 -6.18 6.09
N VAL A 103 -11.83 -5.61 5.86
CA VAL A 103 -12.01 -4.18 5.59
C VAL A 103 -12.84 -3.48 6.65
N ALA A 104 -13.98 -4.04 7.05
CA ALA A 104 -14.93 -3.37 7.93
C ALA A 104 -15.57 -4.35 8.95
N PRO A 105 -14.76 -5.04 9.77
CA PRO A 105 -15.26 -6.04 10.72
C PRO A 105 -16.21 -5.44 11.76
N GLU A 106 -16.00 -4.19 12.15
CA GLU A 106 -16.84 -3.49 13.14
C GLU A 106 -18.20 -3.06 12.56
N GLN A 107 -18.22 -2.60 11.31
CA GLN A 107 -19.45 -2.10 10.66
C GLN A 107 -20.23 -3.22 9.95
N GLY A 108 -19.57 -4.35 9.64
CA GLY A 108 -20.20 -5.50 9.00
C GLY A 108 -20.61 -5.24 7.55
N CYS A 109 -21.57 -6.03 7.07
CA CYS A 109 -22.03 -5.99 5.68
C CYS A 109 -22.62 -4.63 5.28
N THR A 110 -23.22 -3.90 6.23
CA THR A 110 -23.88 -2.62 6.00
C THR A 110 -22.90 -1.47 5.76
N TYR A 111 -21.59 -1.70 5.91
CA TYR A 111 -20.58 -0.73 5.49
C TYR A 111 -20.62 -0.45 3.98
N CYS A 112 -20.86 -1.50 3.19
CA CYS A 112 -20.92 -1.43 1.73
C CYS A 112 -22.35 -1.59 1.17
N HIS A 113 -23.30 -2.06 1.96
CA HIS A 113 -24.66 -2.34 1.47
C HIS A 113 -25.74 -1.52 2.18
N ALA A 114 -26.70 -1.01 1.40
CA ALA A 114 -27.84 -0.25 1.89
C ALA A 114 -28.91 -1.19 2.48
N GLY A 115 -28.70 -1.62 3.73
CA GLY A 115 -29.65 -2.47 4.46
C GLY A 115 -29.90 -3.79 3.74
N ALA A 116 -31.18 -4.11 3.48
CA ALA A 116 -31.58 -5.38 2.86
C ALA A 116 -31.41 -5.42 1.34
N ASN A 117 -31.17 -4.29 0.67
CA ASN A 117 -30.97 -4.26 -0.79
C ASN A 117 -29.49 -4.39 -1.15
N PHE A 118 -29.01 -5.63 -1.27
CA PHE A 118 -27.61 -5.90 -1.62
C PHE A 118 -27.24 -5.50 -3.06
N ALA A 119 -28.22 -5.32 -3.96
CA ALA A 119 -27.99 -4.92 -5.34
C ALA A 119 -27.76 -3.41 -5.50
N ASP A 120 -28.21 -2.59 -4.54
CA ASP A 120 -28.11 -1.13 -4.58
C ASP A 120 -26.66 -0.61 -4.50
N ASP A 121 -26.36 0.39 -5.33
CA ASP A 121 -25.03 1.03 -5.46
C ASP A 121 -25.01 2.46 -4.91
N SER A 122 -26.05 2.89 -4.18
CA SER A 122 -26.14 4.24 -3.62
C SER A 122 -25.02 4.59 -2.62
N LEU A 123 -24.46 3.59 -1.93
CA LEU A 123 -23.32 3.78 -1.03
C LEU A 123 -22.00 3.82 -1.82
N TYR A 124 -21.27 4.93 -1.68
CA TYR A 124 -19.97 5.12 -2.35
C TYR A 124 -18.97 3.98 -2.04
N THR A 125 -19.04 3.41 -0.83
CA THR A 125 -18.19 2.31 -0.37
C THR A 125 -18.35 1.06 -1.24
N LYS A 126 -19.54 0.79 -1.79
CA LYS A 126 -19.75 -0.33 -2.72
C LYS A 126 -19.08 -0.10 -4.07
N VAL A 127 -19.21 1.11 -4.60
CA VAL A 127 -18.57 1.52 -5.86
C VAL A 127 -17.05 1.42 -5.73
N VAL A 128 -16.51 1.91 -4.61
CA VAL A 128 -15.08 1.77 -4.28
C VAL A 128 -14.69 0.29 -4.13
N ALA A 129 -15.43 -0.50 -3.35
CA ALA A 129 -15.14 -1.92 -3.13
C ALA A 129 -15.06 -2.70 -4.45
N ARG A 130 -15.99 -2.46 -5.39
CA ARG A 130 -15.96 -3.06 -6.73
C ARG A 130 -14.65 -2.76 -7.46
N LYS A 131 -14.21 -1.49 -7.43
CA LYS A 131 -12.95 -1.08 -8.05
C LYS A 131 -11.73 -1.69 -7.35
N MET A 132 -11.78 -1.87 -6.03
CA MET A 132 -10.73 -2.53 -5.24
C MET A 132 -10.61 -4.03 -5.54
N VAL A 133 -11.72 -4.74 -5.82
CA VAL A 133 -11.66 -6.13 -6.27
C VAL A 133 -10.90 -6.24 -7.61
N GLN A 134 -11.23 -5.36 -8.56
CA GLN A 134 -10.53 -5.30 -9.85
C GLN A 134 -9.04 -4.97 -9.66
N MET A 135 -8.72 -4.00 -8.78
CA MET A 135 -7.34 -3.64 -8.45
C MET A 135 -6.56 -4.83 -7.86
N THR A 136 -7.18 -5.57 -6.94
CA THR A 136 -6.57 -6.74 -6.29
C THR A 136 -6.25 -7.83 -7.32
N GLN A 137 -7.24 -8.17 -8.15
CA GLN A 137 -7.06 -9.14 -9.24
C GLN A 137 -6.01 -8.71 -10.25
N PHE A 138 -5.97 -7.42 -10.57
CA PHE A 138 -4.97 -6.84 -11.45
C PHE A 138 -3.54 -6.95 -10.88
N ILE A 139 -3.34 -6.60 -9.61
CA ILE A 139 -2.03 -6.73 -8.95
C ILE A 139 -1.57 -8.20 -9.00
N ASN A 140 -2.45 -9.13 -8.63
CA ASN A 140 -2.12 -10.56 -8.55
C ASN A 140 -1.81 -11.21 -9.91
N SER A 141 -2.40 -10.71 -10.99
CA SER A 141 -2.20 -11.26 -12.33
C SER A 141 -1.09 -10.56 -13.12
N SER A 142 -1.07 -9.22 -13.12
CA SER A 142 -0.18 -8.41 -13.97
C SER A 142 1.17 -8.13 -13.32
N TYR A 143 1.25 -8.13 -11.98
CA TYR A 143 2.45 -7.74 -11.24
C TYR A 143 3.15 -8.89 -10.51
N LYS A 144 3.06 -10.12 -11.05
CA LYS A 144 3.83 -11.29 -10.57
C LYS A 144 5.35 -11.05 -10.53
N SER A 145 5.87 -10.13 -11.33
CA SER A 145 7.26 -9.66 -11.25
C SER A 145 7.61 -9.06 -9.88
N HIS A 146 6.63 -8.47 -9.20
CA HIS A 146 6.73 -7.90 -7.86
C HIS A 146 6.14 -8.82 -6.78
N VAL A 147 4.84 -9.14 -6.83
CA VAL A 147 4.11 -9.85 -5.75
C VAL A 147 4.26 -11.38 -5.78
N LYS A 148 4.83 -11.92 -6.87
CA LYS A 148 5.03 -13.38 -7.09
C LYS A 148 3.72 -14.14 -6.86
N GLU A 149 3.80 -15.37 -6.37
CA GLU A 149 2.63 -16.18 -5.99
C GLU A 149 2.11 -15.85 -4.59
N THR A 150 2.81 -15.00 -3.82
CA THR A 150 2.30 -14.54 -2.51
C THR A 150 1.02 -13.73 -2.70
N GLY A 151 1.03 -12.82 -3.67
CA GLY A 151 -0.10 -11.97 -4.01
C GLY A 151 -0.48 -10.99 -2.90
N VAL A 152 -1.64 -10.35 -3.08
CA VAL A 152 -2.27 -9.43 -2.14
C VAL A 152 -3.76 -9.74 -1.98
N THR A 153 -4.30 -9.39 -0.83
CA THR A 153 -5.75 -9.39 -0.55
C THR A 153 -6.14 -8.02 0.02
N CYS A 154 -7.43 -7.83 0.32
CA CYS A 154 -7.90 -6.61 0.96
C CYS A 154 -7.18 -6.37 2.30
N TYR A 155 -6.88 -7.44 3.04
CA TYR A 155 -6.23 -7.37 4.35
C TYR A 155 -4.80 -6.83 4.26
N THR A 156 -4.10 -7.05 3.14
CA THR A 156 -2.73 -6.57 2.93
C THR A 156 -2.61 -5.07 3.20
N CYS A 157 -3.60 -4.28 2.75
CA CYS A 157 -3.66 -2.84 2.97
C CYS A 157 -4.55 -2.45 4.17
N HIS A 158 -5.77 -2.98 4.21
CA HIS A 158 -6.80 -2.49 5.14
C HIS A 158 -6.58 -2.93 6.59
N ARG A 159 -6.00 -4.12 6.81
CA ARG A 159 -5.73 -4.65 8.16
C ARG A 159 -6.94 -4.57 9.13
N GLY A 160 -8.16 -4.80 8.61
CA GLY A 160 -9.39 -4.70 9.40
C GLY A 160 -9.92 -3.29 9.60
N GLN A 161 -9.39 -2.29 8.89
CA GLN A 161 -9.82 -0.90 8.95
C GLN A 161 -10.34 -0.41 7.59
N PRO A 162 -11.47 0.31 7.53
CA PRO A 162 -12.01 0.73 6.25
C PRO A 162 -11.12 1.73 5.51
N VAL A 163 -10.31 2.48 6.24
CA VAL A 163 -9.25 3.32 5.68
C VAL A 163 -7.90 2.70 6.04
N PRO A 164 -7.07 2.31 5.06
CA PRO A 164 -5.72 1.82 5.32
C PRO A 164 -4.91 2.85 6.11
N LYS A 165 -4.08 2.39 7.04
CA LYS A 165 -3.28 3.25 7.92
C LYS A 165 -2.25 4.08 7.15
N GLU A 166 -1.52 3.42 6.25
CA GLU A 166 -0.42 4.03 5.51
C GLU A 166 -0.92 4.47 4.13
N ILE A 167 -1.48 5.68 4.06
CA ILE A 167 -1.95 6.33 2.83
C ILE A 167 -1.24 7.67 2.65
N TRP A 168 -1.34 8.25 1.46
CA TRP A 168 -0.81 9.59 1.22
C TRP A 168 -1.72 10.43 0.33
N PHE A 169 -1.55 11.74 0.45
CA PHE A 169 -2.16 12.79 -0.37
C PHE A 169 -1.05 13.70 -0.88
N THR A 170 -1.29 14.40 -1.98
CA THR A 170 -0.36 15.40 -2.49
C THR A 170 -0.14 16.46 -1.42
N ALA A 171 1.12 16.69 -1.03
CA ALA A 171 1.40 17.65 0.01
C ALA A 171 1.17 19.07 -0.53
N LYS A 172 0.47 19.89 0.25
CA LYS A 172 0.30 21.31 -0.07
C LYS A 172 1.66 22.00 0.02
N SER A 173 2.01 22.77 -1.01
CA SER A 173 3.12 23.71 -0.91
C SER A 173 2.73 24.76 0.12
N GLU A 174 3.54 24.91 1.17
CA GLU A 174 3.37 26.01 2.12
C GLU A 174 3.48 27.33 1.33
N PRO A 175 2.45 28.19 1.37
CA PRO A 175 2.47 29.42 0.60
C PRO A 175 3.53 30.38 1.16
N TYR A 176 4.00 31.27 0.28
CA TYR A 176 4.86 32.40 0.60
C TYR A 176 4.29 33.17 1.81
N GLY A 177 4.93 33.06 2.98
CA GLY A 177 4.73 34.05 4.03
C GLY A 177 5.21 35.39 3.49
N SER A 178 4.46 36.48 3.69
CA SER A 178 4.76 37.83 3.20
C SER A 178 6.04 38.48 3.76
N ASN A 179 6.96 37.67 4.30
CA ASN A 179 8.16 38.11 4.98
C ASN A 179 9.34 37.56 4.18
N PHE A 180 10.35 38.38 3.89
CA PHE A 180 11.58 38.12 3.12
C PHE A 180 12.44 36.91 3.57
N MET A 181 11.88 35.92 4.26
CA MET A 181 12.51 34.76 4.88
C MET A 181 12.66 33.54 3.96
N GLY A 182 12.22 33.61 2.70
CA GLY A 182 12.21 32.47 1.78
C GLY A 182 11.15 31.41 2.12
N ASP A 183 11.01 30.41 1.25
CA ASP A 183 10.13 29.25 1.47
C ASP A 183 10.97 27.98 1.74
N LYS A 184 10.36 27.01 2.43
CA LYS A 184 10.91 25.69 2.68
C LYS A 184 11.02 24.82 1.42
N ALA A 185 10.37 25.21 0.32
CA ALA A 185 10.45 24.55 -0.98
C ALA A 185 10.10 23.06 -0.94
N GLY A 186 9.15 22.68 -0.09
CA GLY A 186 8.73 21.28 0.05
C GLY A 186 9.71 20.39 0.84
N GLN A 187 10.64 20.96 1.60
CA GLN A 187 11.66 20.24 2.39
C GLN A 187 11.97 20.93 3.75
N ASN A 188 13.11 20.63 4.38
CA ASN A 188 13.60 21.30 5.59
C ASN A 188 12.67 21.22 6.81
N THR A 189 11.89 20.14 6.91
CA THR A 189 11.04 19.81 8.06
C THR A 189 11.12 18.30 8.27
N PRO A 190 11.25 17.81 9.52
CA PRO A 190 11.21 16.36 9.76
C PRO A 190 9.87 15.80 9.29
N ALA A 191 9.91 14.77 8.46
CA ALA A 191 8.71 14.16 7.91
C ALA A 191 8.80 12.62 7.94
N ASP A 192 7.77 11.98 8.47
CA ASP A 192 7.69 10.51 8.56
C ASP A 192 7.76 9.84 7.19
N SER A 193 7.22 10.49 6.15
CA SER A 193 7.26 10.03 4.77
C SER A 193 8.66 9.72 4.26
N VAL A 194 9.69 10.36 4.82
CA VAL A 194 11.10 10.27 4.43
C VAL A 194 12.02 9.93 5.63
N GLY A 195 11.49 9.19 6.61
CA GLY A 195 12.29 8.70 7.74
C GLY A 195 12.80 9.80 8.67
N LEU A 196 12.01 10.85 8.88
CA LEU A 196 12.32 12.01 9.73
C LEU A 196 13.51 12.86 9.24
N ALA A 197 14.01 12.61 8.02
CA ALA A 197 15.00 13.46 7.39
C ALA A 197 14.43 14.84 7.01
N SER A 198 15.31 15.79 6.71
CA SER A 198 14.96 17.13 6.21
C SER A 198 14.85 17.19 4.67
N LEU A 199 14.74 16.05 4.02
CA LEU A 199 14.61 15.89 2.56
C LEU A 199 13.24 16.37 2.06
N PRO A 200 13.02 16.48 0.74
CA PRO A 200 11.70 16.72 0.17
C PRO A 200 10.64 15.76 0.73
N TYR A 201 9.67 16.29 1.47
CA TYR A 201 8.73 15.48 2.25
C TYR A 201 7.63 14.81 1.41
N ASP A 202 7.48 15.20 0.14
CA ASP A 202 6.59 14.55 -0.83
C ASP A 202 7.38 13.92 -1.99
N PRO A 203 7.96 12.73 -1.79
CA PRO A 203 8.52 11.95 -2.89
C PRO A 203 7.44 11.19 -3.69
N PHE A 204 6.17 11.21 -3.27
CA PHE A 204 5.13 10.37 -3.85
C PHE A 204 4.53 10.98 -5.09
N THR A 205 4.22 12.28 -5.05
CA THR A 205 3.67 13.00 -6.20
C THR A 205 4.54 12.86 -7.46
N PRO A 206 5.87 13.13 -7.43
CA PRO A 206 6.71 13.00 -8.63
C PRO A 206 6.98 11.55 -9.06
N TYR A 207 6.98 10.58 -8.13
CA TYR A 207 7.47 9.22 -8.42
C TYR A 207 6.47 8.09 -8.33
N LEU A 208 5.39 8.22 -7.56
CA LEU A 208 4.37 7.19 -7.38
C LEU A 208 3.00 7.62 -7.94
N LEU A 209 2.83 8.88 -8.31
CA LEU A 209 1.74 9.36 -9.15
C LEU A 209 2.28 9.78 -10.52
N GLY A 210 3.32 10.62 -10.51
CA GLY A 210 4.13 10.96 -11.68
C GLY A 210 5.11 9.87 -12.08
N ALA A 211 5.80 10.10 -13.20
CA ALA A 211 6.79 9.19 -13.76
C ALA A 211 8.17 9.83 -13.92
N GLU A 212 8.52 10.80 -13.07
CA GLU A 212 9.80 11.48 -13.19
C GLU A 212 11.00 10.49 -13.14
N PRO A 213 12.09 10.75 -13.90
CA PRO A 213 13.25 9.86 -13.93
C PRO A 213 13.97 9.76 -12.58
N ILE A 214 13.98 8.60 -11.93
CA ILE A 214 14.63 8.44 -10.61
C ILE A 214 16.17 8.46 -10.70
N ARG A 215 16.74 8.06 -11.84
CA ARG A 215 18.19 7.94 -12.03
C ARG A 215 18.83 9.33 -12.12
N VAL A 216 19.85 9.56 -11.28
CA VAL A 216 20.62 10.82 -11.28
C VAL A 216 22.12 10.65 -11.55
N GLN A 217 22.64 9.42 -11.45
CA GLN A 217 24.06 9.16 -11.67
C GLN A 217 24.42 9.12 -13.17
N PRO A 218 25.46 9.84 -13.60
CA PRO A 218 25.95 9.75 -14.97
C PRO A 218 26.50 8.35 -15.26
N GLN A 219 26.44 7.94 -16.52
CA GLN A 219 27.00 6.66 -16.99
C GLN A 219 28.45 6.79 -17.48
N ASN A 220 28.94 8.01 -17.66
CA ASN A 220 30.30 8.31 -18.07
C ASN A 220 31.13 8.80 -16.88
N ALA A 221 32.42 8.49 -16.88
CA ALA A 221 33.35 8.95 -15.84
C ALA A 221 33.56 10.48 -15.88
N LEU A 222 33.56 11.08 -17.07
CA LEU A 222 33.77 12.52 -17.26
C LEU A 222 32.48 13.22 -17.69
N PRO A 223 32.28 14.49 -17.30
CA PRO A 223 31.18 15.30 -17.83
C PRO A 223 31.23 15.38 -19.36
N ILE A 224 30.06 15.31 -19.99
CA ILE A 224 29.93 15.51 -21.43
C ILE A 224 29.90 17.01 -21.71
N SER A 225 30.70 17.48 -22.67
CA SER A 225 30.70 18.90 -23.07
C SER A 225 29.29 19.37 -23.47
N GLY A 226 28.84 20.49 -22.90
CA GLY A 226 27.49 21.02 -23.10
C GLY A 226 26.36 20.26 -22.37
N GLY A 227 26.66 19.13 -21.74
CA GLY A 227 25.72 18.37 -20.93
C GLY A 227 25.53 19.00 -19.55
N LYS A 228 24.29 19.42 -19.24
CA LYS A 228 23.89 19.74 -17.87
C LYS A 228 23.46 18.43 -17.23
N GLY A 229 24.34 17.82 -16.43
CA GLY A 229 23.98 16.66 -15.62
C GLY A 229 22.82 16.97 -14.67
N GLU A 230 22.38 15.96 -13.93
CA GLU A 230 21.30 16.13 -12.95
C GLU A 230 21.72 17.04 -11.79
N SER A 231 20.79 17.82 -11.26
CA SER A 231 21.08 18.73 -10.15
C SER A 231 21.13 18.00 -8.80
N ILE A 232 21.77 18.63 -7.80
CA ILE A 232 21.78 18.11 -6.43
C ILE A 232 20.36 18.11 -5.84
N GLN A 233 19.55 19.13 -6.11
CA GLN A 233 18.14 19.16 -5.73
C GLN A 233 17.38 17.96 -6.30
N ARG A 234 17.71 17.55 -7.53
CA ARG A 234 17.10 16.37 -8.15
C ARG A 234 17.57 15.06 -7.51
N THR A 235 18.80 15.04 -7.02
CA THR A 235 19.37 13.95 -6.24
C THR A 235 18.70 13.83 -4.87
N GLU A 236 18.44 14.94 -4.18
CA GLU A 236 17.72 14.96 -2.90
C GLU A 236 16.30 14.41 -3.02
N LYS A 237 15.56 14.73 -4.09
CA LYS A 237 14.25 14.13 -4.37
C LYS A 237 14.33 12.61 -4.56
N THR A 238 15.31 12.13 -5.32
CA THR A 238 15.55 10.69 -5.46
C THR A 238 15.91 10.06 -4.11
N TYR A 239 16.72 10.73 -3.30
CA TYR A 239 17.12 10.22 -2.00
C TYR A 239 15.93 10.15 -1.03
N ALA A 240 15.03 11.14 -1.05
CA ALA A 240 13.78 11.14 -0.29
C ALA A 240 12.93 9.88 -0.58
N LEU A 241 12.80 9.51 -1.86
CA LEU A 241 12.11 8.27 -2.24
C LEU A 241 12.83 7.02 -1.69
N MET A 242 14.16 6.98 -1.73
CA MET A 242 14.92 5.82 -1.23
C MET A 242 14.82 5.69 0.29
N GLU A 243 14.76 6.80 1.04
CA GLU A 243 14.50 6.79 2.48
C GLU A 243 13.09 6.26 2.77
N HIS A 244 12.07 6.73 2.05
CA HIS A 244 10.72 6.18 2.16
C HIS A 244 10.67 4.67 1.91
N MET A 245 11.34 4.20 0.84
CA MET A 245 11.36 2.78 0.51
C MET A 245 12.06 1.97 1.60
N SER A 246 13.13 2.52 2.19
CA SER A 246 13.87 1.85 3.27
C SER A 246 13.02 1.73 4.53
N SER A 247 12.42 2.84 4.99
CA SER A 247 11.56 2.85 6.18
C SER A 247 10.27 2.05 5.97
N GLY A 248 9.63 2.17 4.81
CA GLY A 248 8.40 1.46 4.47
C GLY A 248 8.55 -0.07 4.41
N LEU A 249 9.76 -0.56 4.12
CA LEU A 249 10.10 -1.99 4.11
C LEU A 249 10.81 -2.45 5.40
N GLY A 250 11.18 -1.55 6.31
CA GLY A 250 11.98 -1.89 7.49
C GLY A 250 13.34 -2.48 7.14
N VAL A 251 14.01 -1.89 6.13
CA VAL A 251 15.34 -2.31 5.68
C VAL A 251 16.25 -1.09 5.54
N ASN A 252 17.53 -1.31 5.29
CA ASN A 252 18.45 -0.24 4.91
C ASN A 252 18.84 -0.32 3.42
N CYS A 253 19.60 0.67 2.95
CA CYS A 253 20.02 0.80 1.55
C CYS A 253 20.71 -0.46 0.99
N THR A 254 21.45 -1.20 1.84
CA THR A 254 22.22 -2.37 1.42
C THR A 254 21.37 -3.58 1.07
N TYR A 255 20.07 -3.53 1.36
CA TYR A 255 19.10 -4.52 0.93
C TYR A 255 18.93 -4.53 -0.60
N CYS A 256 19.14 -3.38 -1.25
CA CYS A 256 18.99 -3.21 -2.70
C CYS A 256 20.28 -2.76 -3.40
N HIS A 257 21.26 -2.24 -2.68
CA HIS A 257 22.43 -1.60 -3.28
C HIS A 257 23.76 -2.03 -2.66
N ASN A 258 24.82 -2.00 -3.46
CA ASN A 258 26.15 -1.74 -2.94
C ASN A 258 26.36 -0.22 -3.00
N SER A 259 26.53 0.44 -1.85
CA SER A 259 26.62 1.91 -1.77
C SER A 259 27.88 2.48 -2.43
N ALA A 260 28.90 1.66 -2.72
CA ALA A 260 30.04 2.08 -3.53
C ALA A 260 29.63 2.50 -4.95
N ASN A 261 28.51 1.97 -5.47
CA ASN A 261 27.93 2.38 -6.74
C ASN A 261 26.42 2.09 -6.80
N PHE A 262 25.59 3.05 -6.37
CA PHE A 262 24.13 2.93 -6.45
C PHE A 262 23.59 2.74 -7.88
N GLY A 263 24.26 3.25 -8.91
CA GLY A 263 23.85 3.14 -10.32
C GLY A 263 24.09 1.75 -10.92
N GLY A 264 25.05 1.00 -10.38
CA GLY A 264 25.42 -0.33 -10.87
C GLY A 264 24.35 -1.40 -10.60
N TRP A 265 23.97 -2.15 -11.64
CA TRP A 265 23.04 -3.28 -11.52
C TRP A 265 23.74 -4.64 -11.40
N GLN A 266 24.91 -4.78 -12.02
CA GLN A 266 25.65 -6.04 -12.04
C GLN A 266 26.19 -6.38 -10.64
N GLY A 267 25.97 -7.62 -10.20
CA GLY A 267 26.41 -8.09 -8.89
C GLY A 267 25.66 -7.47 -7.70
N GLY A 268 24.60 -6.68 -7.95
CA GLY A 268 23.75 -6.10 -6.91
C GLY A 268 22.69 -7.08 -6.39
N PRO A 269 22.08 -6.80 -5.22
CA PRO A 269 21.01 -7.63 -4.67
C PRO A 269 19.79 -7.75 -5.62
N PRO A 270 19.22 -8.95 -5.82
CA PRO A 270 18.07 -9.15 -6.70
C PRO A 270 16.81 -8.38 -6.29
N GLN A 271 16.70 -8.02 -5.01
CA GLN A 271 15.60 -7.23 -4.44
C GLN A 271 15.41 -5.90 -5.16
N ARG A 272 16.48 -5.30 -5.71
CA ARG A 272 16.40 -4.07 -6.49
C ARG A 272 15.54 -4.22 -7.76
N VAL A 273 15.57 -5.39 -8.41
CA VAL A 273 14.73 -5.68 -9.57
C VAL A 273 13.26 -5.77 -9.16
N THR A 274 12.97 -6.46 -8.04
CA THR A 274 11.62 -6.52 -7.47
C THR A 274 11.09 -5.13 -7.10
N ALA A 275 11.92 -4.30 -6.48
CA ALA A 275 11.58 -2.92 -6.11
C ALA A 275 11.33 -2.05 -7.35
N TRP A 276 12.10 -2.24 -8.43
CA TRP A 276 11.88 -1.56 -9.70
C TRP A 276 10.48 -1.82 -10.24
N HIS A 277 10.00 -3.07 -10.23
CA HIS A 277 8.62 -3.40 -10.64
C HIS A 277 7.58 -2.83 -9.65
N GLY A 278 7.88 -2.83 -8.35
CA GLY A 278 7.00 -2.26 -7.32
C GLY A 278 6.70 -0.78 -7.52
N ILE A 279 7.68 0.01 -7.96
CA ILE A 279 7.46 1.45 -8.29
C ILE A 279 6.44 1.59 -9.43
N ARG A 280 6.49 0.73 -10.46
CA ARG A 280 5.54 0.79 -11.59
C ARG A 280 4.15 0.36 -11.14
N MET A 281 4.08 -0.69 -10.34
CA MET A 281 2.83 -1.16 -9.74
C MET A 281 2.15 -0.06 -8.93
N ALA A 282 2.89 0.62 -8.06
CA ALA A 282 2.33 1.71 -7.25
C ALA A 282 1.78 2.85 -8.11
N ARG A 283 2.49 3.24 -9.18
CA ARG A 283 2.01 4.23 -10.16
C ARG A 283 0.69 3.82 -10.80
N GLU A 284 0.62 2.59 -11.28
CA GLU A 284 -0.56 2.10 -11.97
C GLU A 284 -1.75 1.93 -11.02
N VAL A 285 -1.52 1.46 -9.80
CA VAL A 285 -2.53 1.45 -8.73
C VAL A 285 -3.10 2.86 -8.51
N ASN A 286 -2.23 3.85 -8.36
CA ASN A 286 -2.67 5.22 -8.10
C ASN A 286 -3.43 5.83 -9.29
N LEU A 287 -2.89 5.71 -10.51
CA LEU A 287 -3.45 6.34 -11.70
C LEU A 287 -4.71 5.64 -12.22
N SER A 288 -4.75 4.31 -12.20
CA SER A 288 -5.83 3.53 -12.85
C SER A 288 -6.94 3.12 -11.90
N TYR A 289 -6.69 3.12 -10.59
CA TYR A 289 -7.65 2.65 -9.58
C TYR A 289 -8.02 3.71 -8.55
N MET A 290 -7.07 4.51 -8.05
CA MET A 290 -7.37 5.51 -7.02
C MET A 290 -7.87 6.83 -7.62
N GLU A 291 -7.07 7.50 -8.46
CA GLU A 291 -7.40 8.83 -9.01
C GLU A 291 -8.80 8.91 -9.69
N PRO A 292 -9.25 7.90 -10.46
CA PRO A 292 -10.60 7.93 -11.06
C PRO A 292 -11.74 7.91 -10.04
N LEU A 293 -11.49 7.48 -8.80
CA LEU A 293 -12.48 7.46 -7.71
C LEU A 293 -12.61 8.81 -6.99
N THR A 294 -11.82 9.83 -7.34
CA THR A 294 -11.80 11.11 -6.62
C THR A 294 -13.19 11.74 -6.46
N GLN A 295 -14.05 11.66 -7.47
CA GLN A 295 -15.41 12.22 -7.39
C GLN A 295 -16.40 11.32 -6.62
N VAL A 296 -16.08 10.04 -6.43
CA VAL A 296 -16.88 9.08 -5.67
C VAL A 296 -16.65 9.25 -4.17
N PHE A 297 -15.42 9.58 -3.76
CA PHE A 297 -15.10 9.77 -2.35
C PHE A 297 -15.77 11.04 -1.77
N PRO A 298 -16.34 10.98 -0.56
CA PRO A 298 -16.87 12.15 0.12
C PRO A 298 -15.74 13.09 0.56
N ALA A 299 -16.07 14.36 0.82
CA ALA A 299 -15.08 15.41 1.14
C ALA A 299 -14.15 15.05 2.31
N HIS A 300 -14.67 14.37 3.36
CA HIS A 300 -13.88 13.95 4.52
C HIS A 300 -12.87 12.82 4.24
N ARG A 301 -12.81 12.31 3.01
CA ARG A 301 -11.85 11.29 2.56
C ARG A 301 -10.84 11.83 1.54
N LYS A 302 -10.81 13.14 1.34
CA LYS A 302 -9.90 13.83 0.41
C LYS A 302 -8.83 14.59 1.19
N GLY A 303 -7.68 14.77 0.56
CA GLY A 303 -6.60 15.61 1.07
C GLY A 303 -6.97 17.09 0.98
N GLU A 304 -6.09 17.95 1.48
CA GLU A 304 -6.29 19.41 1.47
C GLU A 304 -6.46 19.99 0.06
N LEU A 305 -5.85 19.35 -0.93
CA LEU A 305 -5.95 19.75 -2.34
C LEU A 305 -7.15 19.10 -3.06
N GLY A 306 -7.98 18.35 -2.34
CA GLY A 306 -9.15 17.67 -2.89
C GLY A 306 -8.83 16.36 -3.61
N ASP A 307 -7.59 15.88 -3.55
CA ASP A 307 -7.18 14.60 -4.12
C ASP A 307 -7.57 13.42 -3.20
N VAL A 308 -7.75 12.25 -3.80
CA VAL A 308 -8.06 11.02 -3.08
C VAL A 308 -6.81 10.42 -2.44
N ALA A 309 -7.00 9.66 -1.36
CA ALA A 309 -5.95 8.85 -0.75
C ALA A 309 -5.35 7.88 -1.78
N LYS A 310 -4.03 7.77 -1.78
CA LYS A 310 -3.26 6.93 -2.69
C LYS A 310 -2.40 5.90 -1.94
N ALA A 311 -1.94 4.90 -2.65
CA ALA A 311 -1.07 3.85 -2.13
C ALA A 311 0.41 4.22 -2.32
N ASN A 312 1.23 3.84 -1.35
CA ASN A 312 2.69 3.88 -1.39
C ASN A 312 3.27 2.51 -0.98
N CYS A 313 4.59 2.43 -0.74
CA CYS A 313 5.22 1.17 -0.35
C CYS A 313 4.72 0.69 1.02
N ALA A 314 4.59 1.60 1.97
CA ALA A 314 4.17 1.32 3.34
C ALA A 314 2.70 0.88 3.43
N THR A 315 1.82 1.27 2.48
CA THR A 315 0.42 0.81 2.42
C THR A 315 0.30 -0.71 2.56
N CYS A 316 1.17 -1.46 1.90
CA CYS A 316 1.21 -2.92 1.98
C CYS A 316 2.28 -3.42 2.97
N HIS A 317 3.50 -2.88 2.86
CA HIS A 317 4.67 -3.42 3.56
C HIS A 317 4.69 -3.13 5.06
N GLN A 318 4.19 -1.97 5.48
CA GLN A 318 4.06 -1.57 6.88
C GLN A 318 5.31 -1.86 7.74
N GLY A 319 6.49 -1.51 7.23
CA GLY A 319 7.77 -1.72 7.93
C GLY A 319 8.32 -3.14 7.86
N ALA A 320 7.77 -4.01 7.00
CA ALA A 320 8.26 -5.36 6.78
C ALA A 320 8.73 -5.56 5.32
N TYR A 321 9.84 -6.28 5.15
CA TYR A 321 10.47 -6.50 3.83
C TYR A 321 9.57 -7.27 2.85
N LYS A 322 8.57 -7.98 3.38
CA LYS A 322 7.40 -8.51 2.65
C LYS A 322 6.14 -8.21 3.47
N PRO A 323 5.02 -7.80 2.85
CA PRO A 323 3.75 -7.66 3.56
C PRO A 323 3.38 -8.95 4.29
N LEU A 324 2.88 -8.85 5.53
CA LEU A 324 2.49 -10.00 6.34
C LEU A 324 3.64 -11.03 6.50
N LEU A 325 4.89 -10.56 6.50
CA LEU A 325 6.11 -11.38 6.53
C LEU A 325 6.18 -12.42 5.39
N GLY A 326 5.48 -12.17 4.28
CA GLY A 326 5.46 -13.03 3.10
C GLY A 326 4.46 -14.18 3.16
N GLN A 327 3.60 -14.24 4.18
CA GLN A 327 2.49 -15.20 4.24
C GLN A 327 1.47 -14.90 3.14
N SER A 328 1.09 -15.93 2.36
CA SER A 328 0.11 -15.79 1.29
C SER A 328 -1.28 -16.13 1.79
N MET A 329 -2.18 -15.16 1.72
CA MET A 329 -3.63 -15.35 1.85
C MET A 329 -4.29 -15.71 0.51
N LEU A 330 -3.60 -15.44 -0.60
CA LEU A 330 -4.16 -15.61 -1.94
C LEU A 330 -4.46 -17.09 -2.26
N LYS A 331 -3.67 -18.02 -1.73
CA LYS A 331 -3.86 -19.47 -1.92
C LYS A 331 -5.26 -19.95 -1.51
N ASP A 332 -5.86 -19.30 -0.51
CA ASP A 332 -7.18 -19.65 0.02
C ASP A 332 -8.31 -18.85 -0.66
N HIS A 333 -7.96 -17.95 -1.59
CA HIS A 333 -8.87 -17.06 -2.31
C HIS A 333 -8.50 -16.96 -3.81
N PRO A 334 -8.51 -18.09 -4.55
CA PRO A 334 -8.12 -18.12 -5.96
C PRO A 334 -8.96 -17.19 -6.85
N GLU A 335 -10.17 -16.81 -6.43
CA GLU A 335 -11.02 -15.82 -7.07
C GLU A 335 -10.38 -14.41 -7.17
N LEU A 336 -9.38 -14.12 -6.34
CA LEU A 336 -8.63 -12.87 -6.37
C LEU A 336 -7.34 -12.95 -7.20
N ALA A 337 -7.00 -14.11 -7.77
CA ALA A 337 -5.70 -14.33 -8.43
C ALA A 337 -5.65 -13.85 -9.89
N ALA A 338 -6.80 -13.68 -10.55
CA ALA A 338 -6.85 -13.34 -11.96
C ALA A 338 -7.83 -12.19 -12.22
N TYR A 339 -7.42 -11.24 -13.06
CA TYR A 339 -8.32 -10.22 -13.60
C TYR A 339 -9.33 -10.89 -14.54
N ARG A 340 -10.61 -10.84 -14.16
CA ARG A 340 -11.71 -11.41 -14.93
C ARG A 340 -12.62 -10.26 -15.40
N PRO A 341 -12.48 -9.78 -16.65
CA PRO A 341 -13.50 -8.90 -17.21
C PRO A 341 -14.78 -9.73 -17.39
N TYR A 342 -15.73 -9.59 -16.47
CA TYR A 342 -17.06 -10.20 -16.63
C TYR A 342 -17.89 -9.33 -17.56
N THR A 343 -18.16 -9.84 -18.76
CA THR A 343 -19.30 -9.39 -19.57
C THR A 343 -20.52 -10.14 -19.08
N ALA A 344 -21.53 -9.43 -18.58
CA ALA A 344 -22.80 -10.05 -18.20
C ALA A 344 -23.31 -10.92 -19.35
N ALA A 345 -23.71 -12.17 -19.05
CA ALA A 345 -24.54 -12.91 -19.98
C ALA A 345 -25.81 -12.07 -20.20
N PRO A 346 -26.28 -11.90 -21.45
CA PRO A 346 -27.55 -11.24 -21.70
C PRO A 346 -28.63 -11.93 -20.84
N PRO A 347 -29.57 -11.17 -20.25
CA PRO A 347 -30.63 -11.76 -19.46
C PRO A 347 -31.28 -12.88 -20.25
N ALA A 348 -31.45 -14.05 -19.62
CA ALA A 348 -32.18 -15.14 -20.25
C ALA A 348 -33.54 -14.60 -20.69
N ASP A 349 -33.82 -14.69 -22.00
CA ASP A 349 -35.01 -14.14 -22.61
C ASP A 349 -36.24 -14.47 -21.77
N ALA A 350 -36.94 -13.44 -21.30
CA ALA A 350 -38.29 -13.54 -20.75
C ALA A 350 -39.31 -13.80 -21.89
N ALA A 351 -38.97 -14.66 -22.85
CA ALA A 351 -39.78 -15.03 -24.00
C ALA A 351 -39.97 -16.55 -24.05
N ALA A 352 -40.44 -17.11 -22.94
CA ALA A 352 -41.26 -18.33 -22.95
C ALA A 352 -42.51 -18.11 -22.09
N ALA A 353 -43.11 -16.92 -22.18
CA ALA A 353 -44.50 -16.72 -21.80
C ALA A 353 -45.38 -17.33 -22.90
N ALA A 354 -45.99 -18.46 -22.54
CA ALA A 354 -47.15 -19.11 -23.14
C ALA A 354 -47.67 -18.53 -24.46
N THR A 355 -47.52 -19.30 -25.54
CA THR A 355 -48.38 -19.18 -26.72
C THR A 355 -49.84 -19.34 -26.27
N PRO A 356 -50.75 -18.38 -26.52
CA PRO A 356 -52.16 -18.59 -26.25
C PRO A 356 -52.68 -19.69 -27.19
N ALA A 357 -53.28 -20.73 -26.62
CA ALA A 357 -53.99 -21.74 -27.39
C ALA A 357 -55.12 -21.09 -28.19
N ALA A 358 -55.19 -21.39 -29.48
CA ALA A 358 -56.27 -20.95 -30.35
C ALA A 358 -57.64 -21.49 -29.85
N PRO A 359 -58.71 -20.68 -29.87
CA PRO A 359 -60.03 -21.14 -29.45
C PRO A 359 -60.57 -22.20 -30.42
N PRO A 360 -61.31 -23.21 -29.92
CA PRO A 360 -61.85 -24.26 -30.76
C PRO A 360 -62.94 -23.72 -31.69
N ALA A 361 -62.84 -24.03 -32.97
CA ALA A 361 -63.92 -23.85 -33.93
C ALA A 361 -65.08 -24.81 -33.62
N LYS A 362 -66.31 -24.31 -33.64
CA LYS A 362 -67.55 -25.08 -33.72
C LYS A 362 -68.62 -24.27 -34.45
N PRO A 363 -69.59 -24.92 -35.14
CA PRO A 363 -69.60 -26.26 -35.73
C PRO A 363 -69.14 -26.29 -37.19
#